data_AF-A0A7S1H487-F1
#
_entry.id   AF-A0A7S1H487-F1
#
_cell.length_a   1.000
_cell.length_b   1.000
_cell.length_c   1.000
_cell.angle_alpha   90.00
_cell.angle_beta   90.00
_cell.angle_gamma   90.00
#
_symmetry.space_group_name_H-M   'P 1'
#
loop_
_entity.id
_entity.type
_entity.pdbx_description
1 polymer ?
#
loop_
_entity_poly.entity_id
_entity_poly.type
_entity_poly.pdbx_seq_one_letter_code
_entity_poly.pdbx_strand_id
1 'polypeptide(L)'
;RAVDEIPRLAAELGVQAVFCNHDDEPQALARDAQVAGGLARLGARLLTFKDHVVFERREVMTAAGGPYGVFTPYKNAWLRRLDACHLASHPVEQHVSALAASPLARGVPALQDIGFAPAGLPAYLV
;
A
#
# COMPACT_ATOMS: atom_id res chain seq x y z
N ARG A 1 -5.94 12.53 -12.62
CA ARG A 1 -5.43 11.15 -12.38
C ARG A 1 -4.67 11.15 -11.06
N ALA A 2 -4.22 10.02 -10.50
CA ALA A 2 -3.50 10.01 -9.21
C ALA A 2 -2.29 10.99 -9.19
N VAL A 3 -1.55 11.05 -10.30
CA VAL A 3 -0.40 11.96 -10.52
C VAL A 3 -0.74 13.45 -10.39
N ASP A 4 -2.01 13.82 -10.59
CA ASP A 4 -2.50 15.21 -10.50
C ASP A 4 -3.24 15.44 -9.18
N GLU A 5 -4.11 14.51 -8.81
CA GLU A 5 -5.02 14.65 -7.66
C GLU A 5 -4.31 14.55 -6.32
N ILE A 6 -3.29 13.69 -6.19
CA ILE A 6 -2.58 13.53 -4.92
C ILE A 6 -1.82 14.82 -4.56
N PRO A 7 -1.00 15.42 -5.44
CA PRO A 7 -0.38 16.72 -5.15
C PRO A 7 -1.41 17.83 -4.91
N ARG A 8 -2.50 17.87 -5.69
CA ARG A 8 -3.57 18.86 -5.52
C ARG A 8 -4.19 18.77 -4.12
N LEU A 9 -4.56 17.57 -3.69
CA LEU A 9 -5.16 17.33 -2.38
C LEU A 9 -4.17 17.60 -1.25
N ALA A 10 -2.89 17.26 -1.44
CA ALA A 10 -1.86 17.55 -0.44
C ALA A 10 -1.69 19.05 -0.20
N ALA A 11 -1.74 19.85 -1.27
CA ALA A 11 -1.73 21.31 -1.17
C ALA A 11 -2.99 21.85 -0.47
N GLU A 12 -4.16 21.33 -0.83
CA GLU A 12 -5.45 21.72 -0.23
C GLU A 12 -5.50 21.45 1.28
N LEU A 13 -4.93 20.32 1.71
CA LEU A 13 -4.88 19.92 3.12
C LEU A 13 -3.67 20.49 3.88
N GLY A 14 -2.69 21.10 3.19
CA GLY A 14 -1.48 21.64 3.81
C GLY A 14 -0.60 20.58 4.49
N VAL A 15 -0.60 19.35 3.98
CA VAL A 15 0.14 18.23 4.60
C VAL A 15 1.62 18.21 4.21
N GLN A 16 2.46 17.75 5.13
CA GLN A 16 3.91 17.61 4.90
C GLN A 16 4.29 16.24 4.31
N ALA A 17 3.40 15.26 4.41
CA ALA A 17 3.66 13.91 3.92
C ALA A 17 2.37 13.22 3.47
N VAL A 18 2.51 12.38 2.45
CA VAL A 18 1.52 11.41 1.98
C VAL A 18 2.11 10.02 2.22
N PHE A 19 1.33 9.16 2.85
CA PHE A 19 1.70 7.77 3.15
C PHE A 19 0.93 6.84 2.22
N CYS A 20 1.61 5.88 1.62
CA CYS A 20 0.98 4.78 0.88
C CYS A 20 1.82 3.51 0.95
N ASN A 21 1.30 2.41 0.44
CA ASN A 21 2.05 1.17 0.31
C ASN A 21 2.58 1.06 -1.11
N HIS A 22 3.83 0.61 -1.29
CA HIS A 22 4.40 0.49 -2.63
C HIS A 22 3.91 -0.77 -3.34
N ASP A 23 3.88 -0.66 -4.66
CA ASP A 23 3.62 -1.72 -5.61
C ASP A 23 4.81 -1.80 -6.57
N ASP A 24 5.25 -3.02 -6.87
CA ASP A 24 6.44 -3.27 -7.69
C ASP A 24 6.11 -3.39 -9.19
N GLU A 25 4.84 -3.22 -9.60
CA GLU A 25 4.45 -3.15 -11.01
C GLU A 25 5.04 -1.92 -11.73
N PRO A 26 5.51 -2.05 -12.99
CA PRO A 26 6.14 -0.94 -13.71
C PRO A 26 5.30 0.34 -13.79
N GLN A 27 3.98 0.20 -13.97
CA GLN A 27 3.07 1.35 -14.03
C GLN A 27 2.92 2.03 -12.66
N ALA A 28 2.87 1.25 -11.58
CA ALA A 28 2.79 1.78 -10.23
C ALA A 28 4.07 2.55 -9.86
N LEU A 29 5.24 1.98 -10.17
CA LEU A 29 6.53 2.65 -9.97
C LEU A 29 6.62 3.98 -10.74
N ALA A 30 6.18 4.00 -11.99
CA ALA A 30 6.16 5.22 -12.80
C ALA A 30 5.17 6.27 -12.25
N ARG A 31 3.98 5.84 -11.82
CA ARG A 31 2.98 6.69 -11.17
C ARG A 31 3.53 7.31 -9.89
N ASP A 32 4.11 6.50 -9.01
CA ASP A 32 4.56 6.93 -7.69
C ASP A 32 5.77 7.87 -7.79
N ALA A 33 6.66 7.64 -8.76
CA ALA A 33 7.74 8.58 -9.07
C ALA A 33 7.22 9.96 -9.51
N GLN A 34 6.18 10.00 -10.35
CA GLN A 34 5.55 11.26 -10.78
C GLN A 34 4.84 11.96 -9.61
N VAL A 35 4.11 11.22 -8.78
CA VAL A 35 3.46 11.75 -7.58
C VAL A 35 4.49 12.32 -6.61
N ALA A 36 5.59 11.60 -6.36
CA ALA A 36 6.68 12.06 -5.50
C ALA A 36 7.29 13.37 -6.01
N GLY A 37 7.54 13.49 -7.32
CA GLY A 37 8.00 14.74 -7.93
C GLY A 37 6.99 15.89 -7.82
N GLY A 38 5.69 15.59 -7.93
CA GLY A 38 4.61 16.55 -7.69
C GLY A 38 4.59 17.08 -6.26
N LEU A 39 4.66 16.18 -5.27
CA LEU A 39 4.68 16.52 -3.85
C LEU A 39 5.94 17.28 -3.44
N ALA A 40 7.11 16.89 -3.96
CA ALA A 40 8.38 17.54 -3.63
C ALA A 40 8.38 19.04 -4.01
N ARG A 41 7.74 19.41 -5.13
CA ARG A 41 7.57 20.82 -5.53
C ARG A 41 6.71 21.64 -4.56
N LEU A 42 5.87 20.98 -3.77
CA LEU A 42 5.01 21.57 -2.74
C LEU A 42 5.66 21.52 -1.34
N GLY A 43 6.90 21.02 -1.22
CA GLY A 43 7.53 20.79 0.07
C GLY A 43 6.99 19.59 0.85
N ALA A 44 6.18 18.73 0.21
CA ALA A 44 5.64 17.51 0.79
C ALA A 44 6.39 16.26 0.34
N ARG A 45 6.30 15.17 1.11
CA ARG A 45 6.99 13.90 0.82
C ARG A 45 6.00 12.78 0.49
N LEU A 46 6.35 11.92 -0.46
CA LEU A 46 5.73 10.59 -0.58
C LEU A 46 6.54 9.60 0.26
N LEU A 47 5.89 8.91 1.19
CA LEU A 47 6.48 7.86 2.02
C LEU A 47 5.78 6.54 1.70
N THR A 48 6.54 5.56 1.24
CA THR A 48 6.00 4.25 0.86
C THR A 48 6.45 3.14 1.81
N PHE A 49 5.56 2.18 2.07
CA PHE A 49 5.81 1.07 2.99
C PHE A 49 5.37 -0.29 2.41
N LYS A 50 5.92 -1.36 2.97
CA LYS A 50 5.54 -2.75 2.67
C LYS A 50 4.16 -3.06 3.27
N ASP A 51 3.34 -3.82 2.55
CA ASP A 51 2.01 -4.23 3.02
C ASP A 51 1.54 -5.55 2.40
N HIS A 52 1.38 -5.61 1.08
CA HIS A 52 0.71 -6.73 0.42
C HIS A 52 1.54 -8.03 0.34
N VAL A 53 2.79 -8.04 0.83
CA VAL A 53 3.65 -9.22 0.95
C VAL A 53 4.28 -9.35 2.34
N VAL A 54 4.45 -10.57 2.80
CA VAL A 54 5.16 -10.87 4.06
C VAL A 54 6.65 -10.53 3.95
N PHE A 55 7.29 -10.95 2.85
CA PHE A 55 8.68 -10.66 2.54
C PHE A 55 8.78 -9.95 1.18
N GLU A 56 9.40 -8.78 1.15
CA GLU A 56 9.60 -7.98 -0.06
C GLU A 56 11.02 -8.07 -0.59
N ARG A 57 11.18 -7.83 -1.90
CA ARG A 57 12.46 -7.56 -2.57
C ARG A 57 13.56 -8.54 -2.16
N ARG A 58 14.45 -8.12 -1.27
CA ARG A 58 15.68 -8.83 -0.87
C ARG A 58 15.58 -9.58 0.46
N GLU A 59 14.39 -9.66 1.05
CA GLU A 59 14.20 -10.32 2.35
C GLU A 59 14.33 -11.85 2.28
N VAL A 60 14.12 -12.47 1.10
CA VAL A 60 14.33 -13.91 0.87
C VAL A 60 15.22 -14.10 -0.35
N MET A 61 16.49 -14.42 -0.11
CA MET A 61 17.52 -14.59 -1.15
C MET A 61 18.17 -15.97 -1.10
N THR A 62 18.79 -16.38 -2.20
CA THR A 62 19.69 -17.54 -2.24
C THR A 62 20.92 -17.31 -1.37
N ALA A 63 21.66 -18.36 -1.04
CA ALA A 63 22.92 -18.23 -0.31
C ALA A 63 23.96 -17.35 -1.05
N ALA A 64 23.87 -17.27 -2.38
CA ALA A 64 24.70 -16.40 -3.21
C ALA A 64 24.19 -14.94 -3.30
N GLY A 65 23.09 -14.61 -2.60
CA GLY A 65 22.53 -13.25 -2.57
C GLY A 65 21.65 -12.85 -3.76
N GLY A 66 21.39 -13.78 -4.69
CA GLY A 66 20.51 -13.58 -5.84
C GLY A 66 19.07 -14.10 -5.60
N PRO A 67 18.11 -13.75 -6.49
CA PRO A 67 16.74 -14.23 -6.40
C PRO A 67 16.64 -15.74 -6.68
N TYR A 68 15.58 -16.37 -6.18
CA TYR A 68 15.27 -17.75 -6.53
C TYR A 68 14.58 -17.84 -7.89
N GLY A 69 15.08 -18.70 -8.78
CA GLY A 69 14.42 -19.02 -10.06
C GLY A 69 13.49 -20.24 -10.00
N VAL A 70 13.50 -20.99 -8.90
CA VAL A 70 12.69 -22.21 -8.71
C VAL A 70 11.88 -22.11 -7.43
N PHE A 71 10.60 -22.48 -7.50
CA PHE A 71 9.65 -22.31 -6.40
C PHE A 71 9.98 -23.13 -5.15
N THR A 72 10.34 -24.41 -5.30
CA THR A 72 10.62 -25.29 -4.14
C THR A 72 11.70 -24.73 -3.19
N PRO A 73 12.91 -24.35 -3.66
CA PRO A 73 13.91 -23.76 -2.78
C PRO A 73 13.50 -22.39 -2.22
N TYR A 74 12.76 -21.57 -2.98
CA TYR A 74 12.17 -20.33 -2.49
C TYR A 74 11.22 -20.58 -1.31
N LYS A 75 10.22 -21.46 -1.49
CA LYS A 75 9.24 -21.85 -0.48
C LYS A 75 9.91 -22.33 0.80
N ASN A 76 10.93 -23.18 0.68
CA ASN A 76 11.64 -23.71 1.83
C ASN A 76 12.40 -22.61 2.58
N ALA A 77 13.01 -21.65 1.88
CA ALA A 77 13.67 -20.51 2.51
C ALA A 77 12.67 -19.54 3.15
N TRP A 78 11.56 -19.28 2.47
CA TRP A 78 10.44 -18.46 2.96
C TRP A 78 9.88 -19.02 4.26
N LEU A 79 9.54 -20.31 4.29
CA LEU A 79 8.99 -20.98 5.48
C LEU A 79 9.98 -21.02 6.66
N ARG A 80 11.28 -21.15 6.39
CA ARG A 80 12.31 -21.07 7.45
C ARG A 80 12.45 -19.68 8.04
N ARG A 81 12.14 -18.63 7.27
CA ARG A 81 12.23 -17.23 7.72
C ARG A 81 10.97 -16.77 8.45
N LEU A 82 9.82 -17.34 8.10
CA LEU A 82 8.55 -16.99 8.72
C LEU A 82 8.57 -17.31 10.22
N ASP A 83 8.13 -16.34 11.02
CA ASP A 83 7.96 -16.50 12.46
C ASP A 83 6.68 -15.78 12.92
N ALA A 84 6.41 -15.83 14.24
CA ALA A 84 5.21 -15.22 14.82
C ALA A 84 5.13 -13.70 14.67
N CYS A 85 6.26 -12.97 14.54
CA CYS A 85 6.22 -11.51 14.41
C CYS A 85 5.71 -11.09 13.04
N HIS A 86 5.97 -11.88 11.99
CA HIS A 86 5.46 -11.66 10.63
C HIS A 86 3.95 -11.89 10.50
N LEU A 87 3.34 -12.58 11.47
CA LEU A 87 1.92 -12.93 11.48
C LEU A 87 1.12 -12.16 12.54
N ALA A 88 1.80 -11.37 13.37
CA ALA A 88 1.16 -10.62 14.43
C ALA A 88 0.34 -9.46 13.85
N SER A 89 -0.83 -9.21 14.43
CA SER A 89 -1.59 -8.00 14.12
C SER A 89 -0.80 -6.76 14.53
N HIS A 90 -0.87 -5.72 13.71
CA HIS A 90 -0.31 -4.40 14.01
C HIS A 90 -1.44 -3.45 14.45
N PRO A 91 -1.58 -3.15 15.74
CA PRO A 91 -2.61 -2.23 16.22
C PRO A 91 -2.24 -0.79 15.84
N VAL A 92 -2.83 -0.28 14.76
CA VAL A 92 -2.56 1.05 14.20
C VAL A 92 -3.61 2.09 14.57
N GLU A 93 -4.68 1.69 15.24
CA GLU A 93 -5.83 2.53 15.59
C GLU A 93 -5.41 3.74 16.44
N GLN A 94 -4.40 3.56 17.31
CA GLN A 94 -3.84 4.62 18.13
C GLN A 94 -3.16 5.75 17.33
N HIS A 95 -2.86 5.53 16.04
CA HIS A 95 -2.19 6.51 15.18
C HIS A 95 -3.15 7.27 14.26
N VAL A 96 -4.46 7.00 14.31
CA VAL A 96 -5.45 7.64 13.42
C VAL A 96 -5.45 9.16 13.55
N SER A 97 -5.23 9.70 14.75
CA SER A 97 -5.17 11.15 14.99
C SER A 97 -3.97 11.85 14.32
N ALA A 98 -2.99 11.10 13.82
CA ALA A 98 -1.86 11.66 13.08
C ALA A 98 -2.20 11.94 11.60
N LEU A 99 -3.32 11.42 11.10
CA LEU A 99 -3.77 11.66 9.72
C LEU A 99 -4.46 13.03 9.60
N ALA A 100 -4.30 13.68 8.46
CA ALA A 100 -4.97 14.93 8.18
C ALA A 100 -6.49 14.73 8.11
N ALA A 101 -7.24 15.57 8.82
CA ALA A 101 -8.68 15.63 8.68
C ALA A 101 -9.05 16.10 7.27
N SER A 102 -10.05 15.47 6.67
CA SER A 102 -10.57 15.87 5.37
C SER A 102 -12.09 15.74 5.35
N PRO A 103 -12.83 16.71 4.80
CA PRO A 103 -14.28 16.57 4.59
C PRO A 103 -14.64 15.43 3.63
N LEU A 104 -13.64 14.92 2.88
CA LEU A 104 -13.81 13.77 1.99
C LEU A 104 -13.83 12.43 2.76
N ALA A 105 -13.30 12.38 3.99
CA ALA A 105 -13.23 11.17 4.81
C ALA A 105 -14.59 10.84 5.44
N ARG A 106 -15.55 10.43 4.60
CA ARG A 106 -16.94 10.10 4.99
C ARG A 106 -17.17 8.63 5.32
N GLY A 107 -16.09 7.85 5.46
CA GLY A 107 -16.12 6.40 5.64
C GLY A 107 -16.04 5.65 4.31
N VAL A 108 -16.17 4.32 4.38
CA VAL A 108 -16.20 3.44 3.21
C VAL A 108 -17.53 3.67 2.46
N PRO A 109 -17.52 4.01 1.16
CA PRO A 109 -18.74 4.22 0.40
C PRO A 109 -19.56 2.92 0.29
N ALA A 110 -20.89 3.03 0.24
CA ALA A 110 -21.73 1.86 -0.04
C ALA A 110 -21.54 1.42 -1.50
N LEU A 111 -21.87 0.16 -1.81
CA LEU A 111 -21.77 -0.37 -3.18
C LEU A 111 -22.51 0.50 -4.20
N GLN A 112 -23.71 0.97 -3.86
CA GLN A 112 -24.48 1.86 -4.74
C GLN A 112 -23.81 3.21 -4.99
N ASP A 113 -23.02 3.73 -4.04
CA ASP A 113 -22.36 5.03 -4.15
C ASP A 113 -21.19 4.98 -5.14
N ILE A 114 -20.66 3.77 -5.39
CA ILE A 114 -19.60 3.50 -6.37
C ILE A 114 -20.11 2.80 -7.64
N GLY A 115 -21.43 2.79 -7.86
CA GLY A 115 -22.05 2.31 -9.09
C GLY A 115 -22.22 0.79 -9.19
N PHE A 116 -22.11 0.07 -8.06
CA PHE A 116 -22.35 -1.37 -7.99
C PHE A 116 -23.75 -1.66 -7.46
N ALA A 117 -24.46 -2.57 -8.13
CA ALA A 117 -25.68 -3.17 -7.61
C ALA A 117 -25.33 -4.42 -6.79
N PRO A 118 -26.12 -4.79 -5.77
CA PRO A 118 -25.99 -6.09 -5.14
C PRO A 118 -26.10 -7.19 -6.19
N ALA A 119 -25.02 -7.94 -6.41
CA ALA A 119 -25.13 -9.24 -7.04
C ALA A 119 -25.87 -10.10 -6.01
N GLY A 120 -27.05 -10.62 -6.33
CA GLY A 120 -27.86 -11.48 -5.44
C GLY A 120 -27.19 -12.83 -5.15
N LEU A 121 -25.94 -12.80 -4.68
CA LEU A 121 -25.15 -13.94 -4.31
C LEU A 121 -25.73 -14.50 -3.02
N PRO A 122 -26.00 -15.81 -2.96
CA PRO A 122 -26.44 -16.44 -1.73
C PRO A 122 -25.37 -16.28 -0.65
N ALA A 123 -25.82 -16.14 0.61
CA ALA A 123 -24.97 -15.79 1.76
C ALA A 123 -23.80 -16.77 2.02
N TYR A 124 -23.76 -17.94 1.38
CA TYR A 124 -22.64 -18.90 1.49
C TYR A 124 -21.47 -18.61 0.52
N LEU A 125 -21.62 -17.62 -0.38
CA LEU A 125 -20.58 -17.18 -1.32
C LEU A 125 -19.96 -15.82 -0.95
N VAL A 126 -20.38 -15.21 0.17
CA VAL A 126 -19.93 -13.90 0.66
C VAL A 126 -19.10 -14.08 1.93
#